data_AF-A0A957VAS9-F1
#
_entry.id   AF-A0A957VAS9-F1
#
_cell.length_a   1.000
_cell.length_b   1.000
_cell.length_c   1.000
_cell.angle_alpha   90.00
_cell.angle_beta   90.00
_cell.angle_gamma   90.00
#
_symmetry.space_group_name_H-M   'P 1'
#
loop_
_entity.id
_entity.type
_entity.pdbx_description
1 polymer ?
#
loop_
_entity_poly.entity_id
_entity_poly.type
_entity_poly.pdbx_seq_one_letter_code
_entity_poly.pdbx_strand_id
1 'polypeptide(L)'
;MTKLETLINSAQELSPLEQVELIRAVSQFLSQSYQKEGIAIDFWEPPAIGEIVLAQNTPVIKDISTLAVDFWPDEETADDFIDYIYQQRKEDSLLQP
;
A
#
# COMPACT_ATOMS: atom_id res chain seq x y z
N MET A 1 8.90 -27.88 -0.77
CA MET A 1 8.67 -27.23 -2.06
C MET A 1 7.32 -26.56 -2.02
N THR A 2 7.29 -25.26 -2.26
CA THR A 2 6.04 -24.49 -2.31
C THR A 2 5.40 -24.65 -3.68
N LYS A 3 4.06 -24.51 -3.78
CA LYS A 3 3.36 -24.56 -5.07
C LYS A 3 3.89 -23.53 -6.08
N LEU A 4 4.39 -22.39 -5.59
CA LEU A 4 4.97 -21.34 -6.41
C LEU A 4 6.31 -21.76 -7.03
N GLU A 5 7.19 -22.39 -6.26
CA GLU A 5 8.46 -22.91 -6.77
C GLU A 5 8.24 -23.95 -7.88
N THR A 6 7.27 -24.85 -7.70
CA THR A 6 6.93 -25.84 -8.74
C THR A 6 6.44 -25.17 -10.01
N LEU A 7 5.59 -24.14 -9.90
CA LEU A 7 5.09 -23.39 -11.05
C LEU A 7 6.22 -22.67 -11.80
N ILE A 8 7.14 -22.03 -11.08
CA ILE A 8 8.28 -21.33 -11.67
C ILE A 8 9.19 -22.31 -12.42
N ASN A 9 9.48 -23.47 -11.81
CA ASN A 9 10.30 -24.49 -12.44
C ASN A 9 9.64 -25.02 -13.72
N SER A 10 8.33 -25.30 -13.70
CA SER A 10 7.60 -25.73 -14.89
C SER A 10 7.51 -24.63 -15.96
N ALA A 11 7.44 -23.35 -15.58
CA ALA A 11 7.44 -22.25 -16.54
C ALA A 11 8.79 -22.09 -17.26
N GLN A 12 9.90 -22.45 -16.62
CA GLN A 12 11.24 -22.42 -17.23
C GLN A 12 11.44 -23.51 -18.30
N GLU A 13 10.66 -24.60 -18.25
CA GLU A 13 10.70 -25.68 -19.24
C GLU A 13 9.95 -25.33 -20.54
N LEU A 14 9.15 -24.27 -20.54
CA LEU A 14 8.41 -23.79 -21.70
C LEU A 14 9.32 -23.11 -22.73
N SER A 15 8.91 -23.14 -24.01
CA SER A 15 9.57 -22.34 -25.03
C SER A 15 9.39 -20.83 -24.76
N PRO A 16 10.26 -19.97 -25.31
CA PRO A 16 10.14 -18.52 -25.11
C PRO A 16 8.77 -17.96 -25.49
N LEU A 17 8.12 -18.51 -26.52
CA LEU A 17 6.79 -18.09 -26.94
C LEU A 17 5.72 -18.46 -25.90
N GLU A 18 5.76 -19.68 -25.40
CA GLU A 18 4.83 -20.18 -24.38
C GLU A 18 5.01 -19.44 -23.04
N GLN A 19 6.23 -19.04 -22.69
CA GLN A 19 6.49 -18.18 -21.53
C GLN A 19 5.81 -16.82 -21.67
N VAL A 20 5.86 -16.21 -22.87
CA VAL A 20 5.17 -14.94 -23.15
C VAL A 20 3.66 -15.11 -23.08
N GLU A 21 3.11 -16.23 -23.57
CA GLU A 21 1.68 -16.53 -23.47
C GLU A 21 1.23 -16.75 -22.03
N LEU A 22 2.04 -17.42 -21.21
CA LEU A 22 1.79 -17.61 -19.79
C LEU A 22 1.76 -16.27 -19.05
N ILE A 23 2.73 -15.38 -19.30
CA ILE A 23 2.74 -14.04 -18.72
C ILE A 23 1.45 -13.29 -19.10
N ARG A 24 1.06 -13.32 -20.38
CA ARG A 24 -0.17 -12.68 -20.84
C ARG A 24 -1.41 -13.22 -20.12
N ALA A 25 -1.52 -14.53 -19.98
CA ALA A 25 -2.65 -15.17 -19.30
C ALA A 25 -2.72 -14.80 -17.81
N VAL A 26 -1.57 -14.79 -17.12
CA VAL A 26 -1.49 -14.39 -15.70
C VAL A 26 -1.84 -12.90 -15.53
N SER A 27 -1.32 -12.02 -16.38
CA SER A 27 -1.66 -10.59 -16.35
C SER A 27 -3.16 -10.34 -16.56
N GLN A 28 -3.79 -11.05 -17.50
CA GLN A 28 -5.23 -10.96 -17.74
C GLN A 28 -6.04 -11.46 -16.54
N PHE A 29 -5.65 -12.59 -15.95
CA PHE A 29 -6.29 -13.13 -14.77
C PHE A 29 -6.23 -12.15 -13.59
N LEU A 30 -5.05 -11.58 -13.33
CA LEU A 30 -4.85 -10.60 -12.26
C LEU A 30 -5.67 -9.33 -12.51
N SER A 31 -5.64 -8.79 -13.73
CA SER A 31 -6.46 -7.63 -14.10
C SER A 31 -7.96 -7.86 -13.81
N GLN A 32 -8.48 -9.05 -14.17
CA GLN A 32 -9.88 -9.40 -13.92
C GLN A 32 -10.18 -9.65 -12.44
N SER A 33 -9.23 -10.18 -11.66
CA SER A 33 -9.44 -10.38 -10.22
C SER A 33 -9.44 -9.03 -9.47
N TYR A 34 -8.53 -8.12 -9.81
CA TYR A 34 -8.47 -6.79 -9.20
C TYR A 34 -9.65 -5.89 -9.60
N GLN A 35 -10.24 -6.06 -10.78
CA GLN A 35 -11.47 -5.35 -11.15
C GLN A 35 -12.72 -5.76 -10.34
N LYS A 36 -12.72 -6.97 -9.73
CA LYS A 36 -13.84 -7.44 -8.89
C LYS A 36 -13.75 -6.97 -7.44
N GLU A 37 -12.56 -6.64 -6.97
CA GLU A 37 -12.31 -6.12 -5.62
C GLU A 37 -12.15 -4.60 -5.68
N GLY A 38 -13.28 -3.89 -5.74
CA GLY A 38 -13.45 -2.48 -5.35
C GLY A 38 -12.39 -1.47 -5.82
N ILE A 39 -12.75 -0.65 -6.82
CA ILE A 39 -12.01 0.57 -7.24
C ILE A 39 -10.50 0.34 -7.26
N ALA A 40 -10.06 -0.63 -8.06
CA ALA A 40 -8.66 -0.75 -8.42
C ALA A 40 -8.29 0.50 -9.23
N ILE A 41 -7.64 1.45 -8.56
CA ILE A 41 -6.90 2.52 -9.22
C ILE A 41 -5.85 1.82 -10.08
N ASP A 42 -5.96 1.95 -11.41
CA ASP A 42 -4.97 1.37 -12.31
C ASP A 42 -3.61 2.01 -11.99
N PHE A 43 -2.65 1.19 -11.57
CA PHE A 43 -1.32 1.67 -11.19
C PHE A 43 -0.63 2.39 -12.35
N TRP A 44 -0.91 1.97 -13.58
CA TRP A 44 -0.32 2.55 -14.79
C TRP A 44 -1.11 3.76 -15.32
N GLU A 45 -2.31 4.00 -14.80
CA GLU A 45 -3.18 5.10 -15.20
C GLU A 45 -3.77 5.76 -13.94
N PRO A 46 -2.94 6.51 -13.19
CA PRO A 46 -3.39 7.12 -11.95
C PRO A 46 -4.47 8.18 -12.26
N PRO A 47 -5.53 8.27 -11.42
CA PRO A 47 -6.60 9.23 -11.60
C PRO A 47 -6.07 10.65 -11.55
N ALA A 48 -6.65 11.52 -12.37
CA ALA A 48 -6.28 12.92 -12.38
C ALA A 48 -6.63 13.56 -11.03
N ILE A 49 -5.89 14.62 -10.63
CA ILE A 49 -6.17 15.35 -9.37
C ILE A 49 -7.65 15.76 -9.25
N GLY A 50 -8.28 16.16 -10.36
CA GLY A 50 -9.70 16.51 -10.37
C GLY A 50 -10.64 15.35 -10.02
N GLU A 51 -10.30 14.12 -10.44
CA GLU A 51 -11.07 12.91 -10.15
C GLU A 51 -10.89 12.48 -8.70
N ILE A 52 -9.67 12.60 -8.17
CA ILE A 52 -9.37 12.34 -6.76
C ILE A 52 -10.17 13.29 -5.85
N VAL A 53 -10.21 14.59 -6.20
CA VAL A 53 -10.95 15.60 -5.44
C VAL A 53 -12.46 15.32 -5.44
N LEU A 54 -13.02 14.85 -6.57
CA LEU A 54 -14.43 14.49 -6.66
C LEU A 54 -14.77 13.19 -5.93
N ALA A 55 -13.84 12.23 -5.90
CA ALA A 55 -14.00 10.95 -5.19
C ALA A 55 -13.80 11.07 -3.68
N GLN A 56 -13.04 12.07 -3.22
CA GLN A 56 -12.90 12.39 -1.81
C GLN A 56 -14.19 13.02 -1.29
N ASN A 57 -15.11 12.18 -0.85
CA ASN A 57 -16.28 12.58 -0.10
C ASN A 57 -15.86 12.87 1.35
N THR A 58 -14.94 13.82 1.55
CA THR A 58 -14.43 14.18 2.87
C THR A 58 -15.55 14.87 3.62
N PRO A 59 -16.11 14.28 4.69
CA PRO A 59 -17.19 14.91 5.43
C PRO A 59 -16.66 16.23 6.01
N VAL A 60 -17.44 17.31 5.83
CA VAL A 60 -17.14 18.57 6.50
C VAL A 60 -17.25 18.31 8.01
N ILE A 61 -16.12 18.41 8.72
CA ILE A 61 -16.08 18.25 10.18
C ILE A 61 -16.81 19.45 10.79
N LYS A 62 -18.03 19.21 11.26
CA LYS A 62 -18.86 20.24 11.93
C LYS A 62 -18.61 20.30 13.43
N ASP A 63 -18.03 19.24 13.98
CA ASP A 63 -17.78 19.08 15.41
C ASP A 63 -16.44 18.38 15.59
N ILE A 64 -15.49 19.08 16.19
CA ILE A 64 -14.12 18.59 16.40
C ILE A 64 -14.05 17.43 17.39
N SER A 65 -15.04 17.28 18.27
CA SER A 65 -15.09 16.17 19.23
C SER A 65 -15.26 14.81 18.56
N THR A 66 -15.77 14.79 17.31
CA THR A 66 -15.89 13.57 16.50
C THR A 66 -14.55 13.01 16.02
N LEU A 67 -13.47 13.78 16.16
CA LEU A 67 -12.11 13.38 15.85
C LEU A 67 -11.35 12.85 17.09
N ALA A 68 -11.96 12.91 18.28
CA ALA A 68 -11.39 12.32 19.46
C ALA A 68 -11.42 10.79 19.30
N VAL A 69 -10.29 10.13 19.52
CA VAL A 69 -10.18 8.68 19.45
C VAL A 69 -9.65 8.15 20.77
N ASP A 70 -10.34 7.16 21.32
CA ASP A 70 -10.13 6.59 22.66
C ASP A 70 -8.75 5.93 22.86
N PHE A 71 -7.92 5.84 21.81
CA PHE A 71 -6.57 5.29 21.90
C PHE A 71 -5.52 6.33 22.27
N TRP A 72 -5.83 7.64 22.16
CA TRP A 72 -4.88 8.68 22.49
C TRP A 72 -4.79 8.82 24.02
N PRO A 73 -3.63 8.59 24.66
CA PRO A 73 -3.51 8.74 26.10
C PRO A 73 -3.70 10.20 26.48
N ASP A 74 -4.53 10.47 27.50
CA ASP A 74 -4.77 11.83 28.01
C ASP A 74 -3.48 12.54 28.47
N GLU A 75 -2.43 11.77 28.78
CA GLU A 75 -1.15 12.24 29.28
C GLU A 75 -0.01 12.21 28.25
N GLU A 76 -0.29 12.05 26.96
CA GLU A 76 0.77 12.25 25.95
C GLU A 76 1.04 13.76 25.82
N THR A 77 2.05 14.24 26.55
CA THR A 77 2.44 15.64 26.48
C THR A 77 3.22 15.90 25.20
N ALA A 78 3.17 17.14 24.69
CA ALA A 78 4.01 17.53 23.55
C ALA A 78 5.51 17.28 23.82
N ASP A 79 5.91 17.33 25.09
CA ASP A 79 7.27 17.07 25.54
C ASP A 79 7.64 15.58 25.36
N ASP A 80 6.73 14.63 25.63
CA ASP A 80 6.97 13.19 25.41
C ASP A 80 7.21 12.87 23.93
N PHE A 81 6.46 13.53 23.05
CA PHE A 81 6.66 13.39 21.60
C PHE A 81 8.00 13.97 21.14
N ILE A 82 8.39 15.13 21.68
CA ILE A 82 9.69 15.75 21.39
C ILE A 82 10.83 14.84 21.84
N ASP A 83 10.75 14.28 23.05
CA ASP A 83 11.75 13.39 23.61
C ASP A 83 11.90 12.10 22.78
N TYR A 84 10.79 11.52 22.33
CA TYR A 84 10.79 10.37 21.43
C TYR A 84 11.53 10.69 20.11
N ILE A 85 11.23 11.82 19.46
CA ILE A 85 11.88 12.22 18.20
C ILE A 85 13.39 12.46 18.40
N TYR A 86 13.79 13.06 19.52
CA TYR A 86 15.22 13.26 19.81
C TYR A 86 15.96 11.95 20.07
N GLN A 87 15.35 10.99 20.79
CA GLN A 87 15.93 9.67 20.95
C GLN A 87 16.09 8.94 19.62
N GLN A 88 15.03 8.91 18.81
CA GLN A 88 15.00 8.21 17.54
C GLN A 88 16.07 8.76 16.58
N ARG A 89 16.26 10.09 16.51
CA ARG A 89 17.33 10.72 15.72
C ARG A 89 18.74 10.39 16.23
N LYS A 90 18.91 10.27 17.54
CA LYS A 90 20.19 9.89 18.14
C LYS A 90 20.53 8.45 17.82
N GLU A 91 19.56 7.55 17.90
CA GLU A 91 19.73 6.14 17.53
C GLU A 91 20.06 6.00 16.04
N ASP A 92 19.33 6.69 15.16
CA ASP A 92 19.62 6.71 13.72
C ASP A 92 21.01 7.27 13.40
N SER A 93 21.45 8.30 14.13
CA SER A 93 22.79 8.87 13.96
C SER A 93 23.90 7.95 14.48
N LEU A 94 23.62 7.07 15.44
CA LEU A 94 24.55 6.06 15.96
C LEU A 94 24.56 4.78 15.11
N LEU A 95 23.59 4.62 14.21
CA LEU A 95 23.48 3.51 13.27
C LEU A 95 24.16 3.77 11.91
N GLN A 96 24.86 4.89 11.75
CA GLN A 96 25.68 5.15 10.56
C GLN A 96 27.10 4.59 10.75
N PRO A 97 27.62 3.77 9.81
CA PRO A 97 29.00 3.26 9.85
C PRO A 97 30.05 4.34 9.56
#